data_AF-A0A1F3ZCF5-F1
#
_entry.id   AF-A0A1F3ZCF5-F1
#
_cell.length_a   1.000
_cell.length_b   1.000
_cell.length_c   1.000
_cell.angle_alpha   90.00
_cell.angle_beta   90.00
_cell.angle_gamma   90.00
#
_symmetry.space_group_name_H-M   'P 1'
#
loop_
_entity.id
_entity.type
_entity.pdbx_description
1 polymer ?
#
loop_
_entity_poly.entity_id
_entity_poly.type
_entity_poly.pdbx_seq_one_letter_code
_entity_poly.pdbx_strand_id
1 'polypeptide(L)'
;MSLYWLLGFPGWRIAANLGIPIRIKVDVYNDTEANVYYAVNKDIGLAVESESLDGLVKEIHAAMPELLLLIHSPAQKPEADIRLRGNFAMA
;
A
#
# COMPACT_ATOMS: atom_id res chain seq x y z
N MET A 1 -21.97 11.77 3.52
CA MET A 1 -20.92 11.45 4.51
C MET A 1 -20.31 10.11 4.10
N SER A 2 -19.06 10.06 3.65
CA SER A 2 -18.42 8.77 3.30
C SER A 2 -17.95 8.11 4.59
N LEU A 3 -18.35 6.86 4.84
CA LEU A 3 -17.86 6.08 5.98
C LEU A 3 -16.45 5.58 5.66
N TYR A 4 -15.51 5.83 6.56
CA TYR A 4 -14.13 5.33 6.45
C TYR A 4 -13.64 4.82 7.81
N TRP A 5 -12.69 3.88 7.77
CA TRP A 5 -11.99 3.40 8.98
C TRP A 5 -10.55 3.88 8.98
N LEU A 6 -10.00 4.15 10.17
CA LEU A 6 -8.58 4.50 10.30
C LEU A 6 -7.75 3.22 10.34
N LEU A 7 -6.66 3.21 9.57
CA LEU A 7 -5.66 2.17 9.68
C LEU A 7 -5.11 2.12 11.13
N GLY A 8 -4.87 0.91 11.65
CA GLY A 8 -4.34 0.69 13.00
C GLY A 8 -5.41 0.67 14.10
N PHE A 9 -6.61 1.24 13.86
CA PHE A 9 -7.71 1.18 14.84
C PHE A 9 -8.36 -0.21 14.88
N PRO A 10 -8.82 -0.69 16.05
CA PRO A 10 -9.48 -1.99 16.17
C PRO A 10 -10.57 -2.19 15.10
N GLY A 11 -10.59 -3.36 14.46
CA GLY A 11 -11.56 -3.71 13.41
C GLY A 11 -11.23 -3.23 11.99
N TRP A 12 -10.14 -2.48 11.77
CA TRP A 12 -9.81 -1.93 10.43
C TRP A 12 -9.68 -3.00 9.33
N ARG A 13 -9.14 -4.18 9.65
CA ARG A 13 -9.02 -5.31 8.69
C ARG A 13 -10.38 -5.86 8.28
N ILE A 14 -11.33 -5.90 9.20
CA ILE A 14 -12.71 -6.34 8.92
C ILE A 14 -13.38 -5.31 8.01
N ALA A 15 -13.24 -4.02 8.34
CA ALA A 15 -13.75 -2.93 7.50
C ALA A 15 -13.17 -3.00 6.08
N ALA A 16 -11.85 -3.24 5.95
CA ALA A 16 -11.18 -3.39 4.66
C ALA A 16 -11.75 -4.56 3.85
N ASN A 17 -11.93 -5.73 4.49
CA ASN A 17 -12.54 -6.91 3.85
C ASN A 17 -14.00 -6.69 3.41
N LEU A 18 -14.72 -5.77 4.06
CA LEU A 18 -16.10 -5.39 3.70
C LEU A 18 -16.15 -4.30 2.63
N GLY A 19 -15.01 -3.89 2.07
CA GLY A 19 -14.93 -2.85 1.04
C GLY A 19 -15.07 -1.42 1.58
N ILE A 20 -14.99 -1.23 2.90
CA ILE A 20 -15.01 0.11 3.49
C ILE A 20 -13.65 0.77 3.24
N PRO A 21 -13.60 2.00 2.68
CA PRO A 21 -12.35 2.71 2.46
C PRO A 21 -11.55 2.87 3.76
N ILE A 22 -10.26 2.53 3.69
CA ILE A 22 -9.32 2.71 4.81
C ILE A 22 -8.53 3.99 4.59
N ARG A 23 -8.52 4.85 5.61
CA ARG A 23 -7.76 6.09 5.60
C ARG A 23 -6.44 5.90 6.34
N ILE A 24 -5.36 6.25 5.66
CA ILE A 24 -3.99 6.17 6.16
C ILE A 24 -3.53 7.60 6.46
N LYS A 25 -2.97 7.82 7.64
CA LYS A 25 -2.34 9.09 8.00
C LYS A 25 -0.84 8.95 7.78
N VAL A 26 -0.26 9.83 7.00
CA VAL A 26 1.18 9.86 6.75
C VAL A 26 1.72 11.15 7.35
N ASP A 27 2.67 11.03 8.26
CA ASP A 27 3.32 12.18 8.87
C ASP A 27 4.48 12.61 7.98
N VAL A 28 4.50 13.89 7.60
CA VAL A 28 5.51 14.49 6.73
C VAL A 28 6.33 15.49 7.52
N TYR A 29 7.64 15.43 7.34
CA TYR A 29 8.62 16.26 8.02
C TYR A 29 9.57 16.87 6.97
N ASN A 30 10.19 17.99 7.33
CA ASN A 30 11.28 18.60 6.56
C ASN A 30 12.57 18.43 7.36
N ASP A 31 13.57 17.84 6.72
CA ASP A 31 14.93 17.79 7.24
C ASP A 31 15.74 18.92 6.59
N THR A 32 16.02 19.96 7.37
CA THR A 32 16.77 21.13 6.89
C THR A 32 18.27 20.86 6.73
N GLU A 33 18.82 19.84 7.40
CA GLU A 33 20.24 19.48 7.30
C GLU A 33 20.52 18.70 6.01
N ALA A 34 19.63 17.77 5.69
CA ALA A 34 19.68 17.00 4.44
C ALA A 34 19.01 17.71 3.25
N ASN A 35 18.27 18.81 3.50
CA ASN A 35 17.48 19.54 2.50
C ASN A 35 16.48 18.65 1.74
N VAL A 36 15.78 17.79 2.49
CA VAL A 36 14.75 16.88 1.95
C VAL A 36 13.48 16.93 2.79
N TYR A 37 12.38 16.46 2.20
CA TYR A 37 11.17 16.10 2.93
C TYR A 37 11.14 14.58 3.11
N TYR A 38 10.67 14.12 4.25
CA TYR A 38 10.49 12.69 4.50
C TYR A 38 9.12 12.40 5.11
N ALA A 39 8.62 11.20 4.84
CA ALA A 39 7.33 10.72 5.26
C ALA A 39 7.46 9.40 6.01
N VAL A 40 6.80 9.29 7.16
CA VAL A 40 6.80 8.06 7.96
C VAL A 40 5.40 7.64 8.40
N ASN A 41 5.18 6.32 8.49
CA ASN A 41 4.05 5.73 9.20
C ASN A 41 4.49 4.38 9.78
N LYS A 42 4.42 4.25 11.11
CA LYS A 42 4.87 3.06 11.83
C LYS A 42 3.95 1.85 11.66
N ASP A 43 2.66 2.07 11.44
CA ASP A 43 1.65 1.01 11.34
C ASP A 43 1.83 0.18 10.06
N ILE A 44 2.37 0.80 9.00
CA ILE A 44 2.66 0.13 7.71
C ILE A 44 4.13 0.03 7.37
N GLY A 45 5.02 0.55 8.23
CA GLY A 45 6.45 0.61 7.93
C GLY A 45 6.81 1.55 6.76
N LEU A 46 6.02 2.60 6.52
CA LEU A 46 6.35 3.61 5.51
C LEU A 46 7.51 4.46 6.00
N ALA A 47 8.54 4.56 5.17
CA ALA A 47 9.65 5.50 5.29
C ALA A 47 10.14 5.84 3.88
N VAL A 48 9.89 7.05 3.41
CA VAL A 48 10.31 7.54 2.09
C VAL A 48 10.74 9.00 2.19
N GLU A 49 11.61 9.44 1.30
CA GLU A 49 12.14 10.81 1.27
C GLU A 49 12.26 11.36 -0.15
N SER A 50 12.26 12.68 -0.28
CA SER A 50 12.45 13.37 -1.56
C SER A 50 12.85 14.83 -1.36
N GLU A 51 13.59 15.39 -2.31
CA GLU A 51 14.01 16.81 -2.34
C GLU A 51 12.83 17.79 -2.49
N SER A 52 11.64 17.31 -2.89
CA SER A 52 10.44 18.14 -3.08
C SER A 52 9.19 17.45 -2.57
N LEU A 53 8.18 18.23 -2.20
CA LEU A 53 6.87 17.69 -1.77
C LEU A 53 6.19 16.88 -2.87
N ASP A 54 6.26 17.32 -4.12
CA ASP A 54 5.69 16.58 -5.26
C ASP A 54 6.41 15.24 -5.48
N GLY A 55 7.74 15.22 -5.32
CA GLY A 55 8.52 13.98 -5.34
C GLY A 55 8.14 13.06 -4.19
N LEU A 56 7.98 13.60 -2.98
CA LEU A 56 7.59 12.83 -1.80
C LEU A 56 6.22 12.17 -1.99
N VAL A 57 5.26 12.88 -2.59
CA VAL A 57 3.93 12.32 -2.90
C VAL A 57 4.04 11.13 -3.87
N LYS A 58 4.91 11.21 -4.88
CA LYS A 58 5.15 10.09 -5.81
C LYS A 58 5.76 8.88 -5.10
N GLU A 59 6.76 9.10 -4.25
CA GLU A 59 7.39 8.02 -3.47
C GLU A 59 6.39 7.35 -2.52
N ILE A 60 5.54 8.14 -1.84
CA ILE A 60 4.45 7.60 -1.01
C ILE A 60 3.51 6.73 -1.85
N HIS A 61 3.08 7.21 -3.02
CA HIS A 61 2.19 6.45 -3.90
C HIS A 61 2.82 5.18 -4.46
N ALA A 62 4.14 5.19 -4.72
CA ALA A 62 4.87 4.02 -5.19
C ALA A 62 5.02 2.96 -4.09
N ALA A 63 5.33 3.35 -2.86
CA ALA A 63 5.54 2.42 -1.74
C ALA A 63 4.22 1.85 -1.18
N MET A 64 3.13 2.62 -1.22
CA MET A 64 1.88 2.28 -0.54
C MET A 64 1.31 0.90 -0.92
N PRO A 65 1.20 0.50 -2.21
CA PRO A 65 0.63 -0.80 -2.58
C PRO A 65 1.41 -1.97 -1.99
N GLU A 66 2.74 -1.91 -2.01
CA GLU A 66 3.59 -2.98 -1.50
C GLU A 66 3.48 -3.10 0.02
N LEU A 67 3.54 -1.97 0.73
CA LEU A 67 3.39 -1.95 2.20
C LEU A 67 2.01 -2.44 2.64
N LEU A 68 0.95 -2.07 1.92
CA LEU A 68 -0.41 -2.54 2.19
C LEU A 68 -0.55 -4.05 1.99
N LEU A 69 0.08 -4.62 0.96
CA LEU A 69 0.07 -6.07 0.72
C LEU A 69 0.72 -6.86 1.86
N LEU A 70 1.78 -6.32 2.47
CA LEU A 70 2.50 -6.95 3.58
C LEU A 70 1.65 -7.02 4.86
N ILE A 71 0.88 -5.97 5.16
CA ILE A 71 0.08 -5.90 6.40
C ILE A 71 -1.34 -6.44 6.24
N HIS A 72 -1.82 -6.51 5.00
CA HIS A 72 -3.14 -6.96 4.61
C HIS A 72 -3.13 -7.47 3.18
N SER A 73 -2.77 -8.73 3.01
CA SER A 73 -3.08 -9.43 1.76
C SER A 73 -4.59 -9.65 1.68
N PRO A 74 -5.28 -9.21 0.62
CA PRO A 74 -6.69 -9.52 0.44
C PRO A 74 -6.86 -11.05 0.42
N ALA A 75 -7.86 -11.55 1.15
CA ALA A 75 -8.08 -12.98 1.33
C ALA A 75 -8.38 -13.73 0.01
N GLN A 76 -8.75 -13.02 -1.06
CA GLN A 76 -8.94 -13.61 -2.38
C GLN A 76 -7.62 -13.60 -3.16
N LYS A 77 -6.93 -14.74 -3.18
CA LYS A 77 -5.98 -15.05 -4.24
C LYS A 77 -6.73 -15.05 -5.57
N PRO A 78 -6.24 -14.41 -6.64
CA PRO A 78 -6.80 -14.63 -7.97
C PRO A 78 -6.65 -16.11 -8.31
N GLU A 79 -7.77 -16.79 -8.50
CA GLU A 79 -7.80 -18.17 -8.99
C GLU A 79 -7.60 -18.13 -10.50
N ALA A 80 -6.34 -18.26 -10.94
CA ALA A 80 -6.02 -18.36 -12.36
C ALA A 80 -6.11 -19.84 -12.78
N ASP A 81 -7.23 -20.22 -13.44
CA ASP A 81 -7.31 -21.49 -14.19
C ASP A 81 -6.53 -21.32 -15.50
N ILE A 82 -5.23 -21.64 -15.47
CA ILE A 82 -4.39 -21.66 -16.67
C ILE A 82 -4.49 -23.06 -17.30
N ARG A 83 -5.33 -23.19 -18.33
CA ARG A 83 -5.41 -24.40 -19.15
C ARG A 83 -4.48 -24.28 -20.35
N LEU A 84 -3.35 -24.97 -20.29
CA LEU A 84 -2.51 -25.18 -21.47
C LEU A 84 -3.04 -26.38 -22.25
N ARG A 85 -3.53 -26.14 -23.48
CA ARG A 85 -3.79 -27.20 -24.47
C ARG A 85 -2.75 -27.10 -25.57
N GLY A 86 -1.92 -28.11 -25.68
CA GLY A 86 -1.05 -28.34 -26.83
C GLY A 86 -0.84 -29.84 -27.01
N ASN A 87 -1.04 -30.34 -28.23
CA ASN A 87 -0.45 -31.62 -28.64
C ASN A 87 1.02 -31.32 -28.95
N PHE A 88 1.86 -31.34 -27.92
CA PHE A 88 3.31 -31.37 -28.12
C PHE A 88 3.68 -32.79 -28.58
N ALA A 89 3.43 -33.06 -29.86
CA ALA A 89 4.10 -34.15 -30.52
C ALA A 89 5.60 -33.81 -30.51
N MET A 90 6.39 -34.56 -29.73
CA MET A 90 7.82 -34.61 -29.96
C MET A 90 8.05 -35.39 -31.25
N ALA A 91 8.41 -34.67 -32.31
CA ALA A 91 9.13 -35.18 -33.47
C ALA A 91 9.97 -34.04 -34.06
#